data_AF-A0A1C5LV13-F1
#
_entry.id   AF-A0A1C5LV13-F1
#
_cell.length_a   1.000
_cell.length_b   1.000
_cell.length_c   1.000
_cell.angle_alpha   90.00
_cell.angle_beta   90.00
_cell.angle_gamma   90.00
#
_symmetry.space_group_name_H-M   'P 1'
#
loop_
_entity.id
_entity.type
_entity.pdbx_description
1 polymer ?
#
loop_
_entity_poly.entity_id
_entity_poly.type
_entity_poly.pdbx_seq_one_letter_code
_entity_poly.pdbx_strand_id
1 'polypeptide(L)'
;MDTNSENVVEVKDKVIERVKVFDKKKLAIIIPVAIILIAAIIVFANRNLIMGNYNCEKGNYQAAITYYSKIKKIKGKTLSQYQNLRTYESGKDALIKDDMQTLSSVVANLKNVTTEYPTKSEINQLNIDYEKRNEEIKKNDTQIEEVTKLFSDVTKVSDIIGKCDELKKNKLTQSQISQVDEIKKVASAYVEIKGEFDKGNNEAVVEKIEQLSGVYQKYGISKNIDEFKDKAQAAIEERKLIDEKLKNIRDNFNAGNFDSSLNEADELLKMNLKEEEKKEVETIKSTSETKVAEAKAKAEQEAAAARQKAIDEAIKVNASTLYEEFNTNNVGAENKYKGKMLLVTGTVYNIDKTFFLGTAYVNLMAGYVADGVTAYFSSEGKSQITNVSQGQTITVLGRCSGRSLGSAILNDCVLVN
;
A
#
# COMPACT_ATOMS: atom_id res chain seq x y z
N MET A 1 48.33 54.43 44.38
CA MET A 1 48.01 53.02 44.03
C MET A 1 48.89 52.68 42.84
N ASP A 2 49.81 51.74 43.03
CA ASP A 2 50.74 51.32 41.98
C ASP A 2 49.96 50.51 40.94
N THR A 3 49.73 51.09 39.76
CA THR A 3 48.92 50.49 38.69
C THR A 3 49.60 49.29 38.03
N ASN A 4 50.86 48.99 38.40
CA ASN A 4 51.68 47.93 37.79
C ASN A 4 51.85 46.68 38.68
N SER A 5 51.18 46.57 39.82
CA SER A 5 51.23 45.32 40.60
C SER A 5 50.64 44.14 39.80
N GLU A 6 51.27 42.97 39.88
CA GLU A 6 50.86 41.74 39.15
C GLU A 6 49.37 41.42 39.33
N ASN A 7 48.83 41.62 40.53
CA ASN A 7 47.41 41.41 40.84
C ASN A 7 46.48 42.33 40.02
N VAL A 8 46.90 43.55 39.70
CA VAL A 8 46.09 44.51 38.90
C VAL A 8 46.16 44.16 37.42
N VAL A 9 47.31 43.68 36.94
CA VAL A 9 47.49 43.21 35.56
C VAL A 9 46.66 41.95 35.29
N GLU A 10 46.69 40.98 36.20
CA GLU A 10 45.91 39.74 36.08
C GLU A 10 44.39 40.01 36.09
N VAL A 11 43.92 40.94 36.93
CA VAL A 11 42.52 41.37 36.95
C VAL A 11 42.16 42.10 35.66
N LYS A 12 43.03 42.96 35.14
CA LYS A 12 42.81 43.68 33.88
C LYS A 12 42.67 42.71 32.70
N ASP A 13 43.52 41.70 32.61
CA ASP A 13 43.50 40.73 31.51
C ASP A 13 42.26 39.83 31.58
N LYS A 14 41.86 39.37 32.78
CA LYS A 14 40.60 38.64 33.00
C LYS A 14 39.36 39.47 32.66
N VAL A 15 39.38 40.78 32.93
CA VAL A 15 38.30 41.70 32.55
C VAL A 15 38.24 41.88 31.04
N ILE A 16 39.38 42.08 30.37
CA ILE A 16 39.48 42.23 28.92
C ILE A 16 38.95 40.96 28.21
N GLU A 17 39.30 39.78 28.71
CA GLU A 17 38.85 38.51 28.13
C GLU A 17 37.33 38.32 28.26
N ARG A 18 36.74 38.69 29.40
CA ARG A 18 35.28 38.67 29.60
C ARG A 18 34.53 39.72 28.79
N VAL A 19 35.17 40.85 28.50
CA VAL A 19 34.60 41.96 27.73
C VAL A 19 34.51 41.65 26.24
N LYS A 20 35.41 40.82 25.69
CA LYS A 20 35.41 40.40 24.27
C LYS A 20 34.12 39.68 23.81
N VAL A 21 33.31 39.18 24.74
CA VAL A 21 32.06 38.45 24.46
C VAL A 21 30.87 39.39 24.21
N PHE A 22 31.00 40.69 24.49
CA PHE A 22 29.94 41.68 24.35
C PHE A 22 30.09 42.49 23.04
N ASP A 23 28.99 42.65 22.29
CA ASP A 23 28.97 43.47 21.06
C ASP A 23 29.16 44.98 21.37
N LYS A 24 29.72 45.73 20.42
CA LYS A 24 30.13 47.15 20.56
C LYS A 24 29.01 48.05 21.09
N LYS A 25 27.75 47.81 20.69
CA LYS A 25 26.58 48.58 21.17
C LYS A 25 26.31 48.36 22.66
N LYS A 26 26.51 47.15 23.18
CA LYS A 26 26.34 46.85 24.62
C LYS A 26 27.46 47.46 25.46
N LEU A 27 28.69 47.42 24.94
CA LEU A 27 29.84 48.04 25.59
C LEU A 27 29.68 49.56 25.73
N ALA A 28 29.09 50.23 24.72
CA ALA A 28 28.84 51.66 24.76
C ALA A 28 27.86 52.11 25.86
N ILE A 29 26.98 51.22 26.35
CA ILE A 29 26.02 51.52 27.43
C ILE A 29 26.56 51.04 28.78
N ILE A 30 27.12 49.83 28.83
CA ILE A 30 27.58 49.21 30.08
C ILE A 30 28.84 49.89 30.61
N ILE A 31 29.78 50.31 29.74
CA ILE A 31 31.05 50.91 30.17
C ILE A 31 30.84 52.26 30.88
N PRO A 32 30.08 53.23 30.33
CA PRO A 32 29.85 54.50 31.03
C PRO A 32 29.09 54.33 32.34
N VAL A 33 28.07 53.48 32.37
CA VAL A 33 27.30 53.18 33.59
C VAL A 33 28.19 52.52 34.66
N ALA A 34 29.03 51.57 34.25
CA ALA A 34 30.00 50.94 35.14
C ALA A 34 31.07 51.94 35.63
N ILE A 35 31.57 52.82 34.77
CA ILE A 35 32.55 53.87 35.15
C ILE A 35 31.93 54.86 36.13
N ILE A 36 30.69 55.31 35.89
CA ILE A 36 29.96 56.23 36.79
C ILE A 36 29.70 55.57 38.14
N LEU A 37 29.24 54.31 38.15
CA LEU A 37 29.05 53.53 39.37
C LEU A 37 30.38 53.34 40.12
N ILE A 38 31.45 52.95 39.44
CA ILE A 38 32.78 52.75 40.04
C ILE A 38 33.34 54.08 40.58
N ALA A 39 33.22 55.18 39.85
CA ALA A 39 33.70 56.49 40.29
C ALA A 39 32.93 57.00 41.53
N ALA A 40 31.60 56.86 41.54
CA ALA A 40 30.77 57.19 42.70
C ALA A 40 31.12 56.32 43.92
N ILE A 41 31.39 55.02 43.70
CA ILE A 41 31.88 54.10 44.74
C ILE A 41 33.24 54.56 45.27
N ILE A 42 34.21 54.87 44.40
CA ILE A 42 35.56 55.26 44.83
C ILE A 42 35.49 56.53 45.68
N VAL A 43 34.76 57.55 45.23
CA VAL A 43 34.61 58.82 45.98
C VAL A 43 33.90 58.59 47.31
N PHE A 44 32.80 57.85 47.33
CA PHE A 44 32.03 57.61 48.55
C PHE A 44 32.76 56.67 49.52
N ALA A 45 33.34 55.58 49.02
CA ALA A 45 34.09 54.62 49.83
C ALA A 45 35.34 55.27 50.42
N ASN A 46 36.08 56.07 49.64
CA ASN A 46 37.23 56.81 50.16
C ASN A 46 36.81 57.78 51.26
N ARG A 47 35.73 58.56 51.07
CA ARG A 47 35.23 59.48 52.10
C ARG A 47 34.84 58.75 53.40
N ASN A 48 34.13 57.63 53.32
CA ASN A 48 33.70 56.88 54.51
C ASN A 48 34.84 56.07 55.13
N LEU A 49 35.84 55.64 54.35
CA LEU A 49 37.05 54.98 54.86
C LEU A 49 37.91 55.96 55.65
N ILE A 50 38.11 57.17 55.11
CA ILE A 50 38.80 58.27 55.80
C ILE A 50 38.09 58.61 57.12
N MET A 51 36.76 58.77 57.09
CA MET A 51 35.99 59.04 58.31
C MET A 51 35.99 57.87 59.30
N GLY A 52 36.00 56.62 58.82
CA GLY A 52 36.12 55.43 59.65
C GLY A 52 37.46 55.37 60.38
N ASN A 53 38.57 55.56 59.64
CA ASN A 53 39.93 55.61 60.21
C ASN A 53 40.06 56.75 61.22
N TYR A 54 39.58 57.95 60.88
CA TYR A 54 39.60 59.11 61.77
C TYR A 54 38.86 58.86 63.10
N ASN A 55 37.68 58.22 63.06
CA ASN A 55 36.94 57.89 64.28
C ASN A 55 37.61 56.74 65.07
N CYS A 56 38.28 55.81 64.39
CA CYS A 56 39.04 54.74 65.02
C CYS A 56 40.25 55.28 65.80
N GLU A 57 41.02 56.20 65.20
CA GLU A 57 42.16 56.88 65.83
C GLU A 57 41.75 57.73 67.05
N LYS A 58 40.51 58.21 67.08
CA LYS A 58 39.92 58.94 68.21
C LYS A 58 39.24 58.04 69.25
N GLY A 59 39.31 56.72 69.11
CA GLY A 59 38.70 55.75 70.03
C GLY A 59 37.16 55.64 69.94
N ASN A 60 36.54 56.25 68.93
CA ASN A 60 35.09 56.21 68.71
C ASN A 60 34.70 55.05 67.78
N TYR A 61 34.83 53.83 68.30
CA TYR A 61 34.68 52.60 67.53
C TYR A 61 33.24 52.37 66.99
N GLN A 62 32.20 52.81 67.70
CA GLN A 62 30.81 52.68 67.24
C GLN A 62 30.54 53.53 65.99
N ALA A 63 31.12 54.74 65.94
CA ALA A 63 31.06 55.59 64.76
C ALA A 63 31.89 55.00 63.60
N ALA A 64 33.09 54.48 63.87
CA ALA A 64 33.93 53.82 62.87
C ALA A 64 33.22 52.60 62.24
N ILE A 65 32.61 51.73 63.04
CA ILE A 65 31.80 50.59 62.58
C ILE A 65 30.67 51.07 61.66
N THR A 66 29.96 52.13 62.03
CA THR A 66 28.87 52.69 61.22
C THR A 66 29.37 53.16 59.84
N TYR A 67 30.54 53.80 59.77
CA TYR A 67 31.14 54.22 58.51
C TYR A 67 31.61 53.03 57.66
N TYR A 68 32.23 52.01 58.24
CA TYR A 68 32.61 50.79 57.51
C TYR A 68 31.40 49.97 57.04
N SER A 69 30.33 49.89 57.83
CA SER A 69 29.07 49.24 57.43
C SER A 69 28.42 49.93 56.23
N LYS A 70 28.52 51.26 56.11
CA LYS A 70 28.05 52.00 54.92
C LYS A 70 28.83 51.60 53.66
N ILE A 71 30.15 51.41 53.75
CA ILE A 71 30.99 50.94 52.64
C ILE A 71 30.56 49.52 52.21
N LYS A 72 30.40 48.60 53.16
CA LYS A 72 29.94 47.22 52.89
C LYS A 72 28.56 47.21 52.22
N LYS A 73 27.63 48.04 52.70
CA LYS A 73 26.27 48.17 52.16
C LYS A 73 26.26 48.68 50.72
N ILE A 74 27.15 49.62 50.36
CA ILE A 74 27.21 50.19 49.02
C ILE A 74 27.85 49.24 48.00
N LYS A 75 28.92 48.53 48.40
CA LYS A 75 29.48 47.46 47.55
C LYS A 75 28.41 46.40 47.22
N GLY A 76 27.63 45.99 48.22
CA GLY A 76 26.51 45.07 48.02
C GLY A 76 25.42 45.60 47.09
N LYS A 77 24.97 46.86 47.29
CA LYS A 77 23.96 47.51 46.43
C LYS A 77 24.42 47.63 44.97
N THR A 78 25.67 48.03 44.75
CA THR A 78 26.21 48.25 43.39
C THR A 78 26.36 46.92 42.64
N LEU A 79 26.83 45.87 43.32
CA LEU A 79 26.92 44.54 42.72
C LEU A 79 25.54 44.01 42.31
N SER A 80 24.52 44.21 43.15
CA SER A 80 23.13 43.85 42.84
C SER A 80 22.58 44.65 41.65
N GLN A 81 22.83 45.96 41.58
CA GLN A 81 22.45 46.79 40.42
C GLN A 81 23.07 46.29 39.12
N TYR A 82 24.38 45.98 39.14
CA TYR A 82 25.07 45.44 37.96
C TYR A 82 24.51 44.08 37.52
N GLN A 83 24.25 43.18 38.47
CA GLN A 83 23.64 41.88 38.19
C GLN A 83 22.25 42.03 37.56
N ASN A 84 21.41 42.91 38.09
CA ASN A 84 20.07 43.15 37.56
C ASN A 84 20.13 43.74 36.13
N LEU A 85 21.05 44.67 35.87
CA LEU A 85 21.24 45.25 34.54
C LEU A 85 21.70 44.18 33.53
N ARG A 86 22.62 43.30 33.94
CA ARG A 86 23.06 42.18 33.10
C ARG A 86 21.91 41.22 32.80
N THR A 87 21.08 40.91 33.79
CA THR A 87 19.89 40.07 33.62
C THR A 87 18.90 40.72 32.65
N TYR A 88 18.65 42.03 32.76
CA TYR A 88 17.79 42.76 31.84
C TYR A 88 18.30 42.77 30.39
N GLU A 89 19.59 43.03 30.18
CA GLU A 89 20.20 42.94 28.84
C GLU A 89 20.09 41.53 28.25
N SER A 90 20.22 40.49 29.08
CA SER A 90 19.98 39.11 28.62
C SER A 90 18.52 38.85 28.21
N GLY A 91 17.55 39.53 28.84
CA GLY A 91 16.15 39.49 28.43
C GLY A 91 15.93 40.16 27.09
N LYS A 92 16.52 41.34 26.86
CA LYS A 92 16.47 42.00 25.55
C LYS A 92 17.05 41.13 24.44
N ASP A 93 18.16 40.45 24.71
CA ASP A 93 18.74 39.49 23.77
C ASP A 93 17.82 38.32 23.49
N ALA A 94 17.21 37.75 24.54
CA ALA A 94 16.27 36.65 24.41
C ALA A 94 15.05 37.06 23.57
N LEU A 95 14.52 38.27 23.75
CA LEU A 95 13.44 38.81 22.93
C LEU A 95 13.83 38.96 21.45
N ILE A 96 15.04 39.47 21.17
CA ILE A 96 15.55 39.59 19.80
C ILE A 96 15.69 38.21 19.15
N LYS A 97 16.16 37.21 19.92
CA LYS A 97 16.37 35.84 19.45
C LYS A 97 15.11 34.96 19.50
N ASP A 98 13.98 35.50 19.97
CA ASP A 98 12.74 34.75 20.20
C ASP A 98 12.92 33.55 21.17
N ASP A 99 13.89 33.63 22.08
CA ASP A 99 14.12 32.66 23.15
C ASP A 99 13.16 32.94 24.32
N MET A 100 11.91 32.49 24.15
CA MET A 100 10.84 32.75 25.10
C MET A 100 11.05 32.09 26.47
N GLN A 101 11.81 30.99 26.53
CA GLN A 101 12.10 30.31 27.80
C GLN A 101 13.06 31.15 28.65
N THR A 102 14.14 31.66 28.04
CA THR A 102 15.07 32.57 28.71
C THR A 102 14.36 33.88 29.06
N LEU A 103 13.57 34.44 28.14
CA LEU A 103 12.85 35.70 28.37
C LEU A 103 11.86 35.59 29.53
N SER A 104 11.07 34.51 29.60
CA SER A 104 10.12 34.26 30.70
C SER A 104 10.84 34.22 32.06
N SER A 105 11.98 33.52 32.11
CA SER A 105 12.82 33.42 33.31
C SER A 105 13.38 34.79 33.74
N VAL A 106 13.85 35.59 32.77
CA VAL A 106 14.37 36.94 33.02
C VAL A 106 13.28 37.86 33.56
N VAL A 107 12.10 37.87 32.93
CA VAL A 107 10.96 38.70 33.35
C VAL A 107 10.51 38.33 34.77
N ALA A 108 10.45 37.04 35.10
CA ALA A 108 10.14 36.58 36.45
C ALA A 108 11.17 37.06 37.49
N ASN A 109 12.46 36.98 37.16
CA ASN A 109 13.55 37.42 38.04
C ASN A 109 13.56 38.93 38.29
N LEU A 110 13.15 39.73 37.30
CA LEU A 110 13.14 41.19 37.39
C LEU A 110 11.88 41.77 38.05
N LYS A 111 10.80 40.99 38.18
CA LYS A 111 9.47 41.44 38.65
C LYS A 111 9.48 42.23 39.96
N ASN A 112 10.39 41.89 40.88
CA ASN A 112 10.47 42.49 42.22
C ASN A 112 11.73 43.36 42.43
N VAL A 113 12.46 43.68 41.36
CA VAL A 113 13.68 44.47 41.45
C VAL A 113 13.34 45.92 41.79
N THR A 114 13.99 46.45 42.83
CA THR A 114 13.82 47.84 43.33
C THR A 114 15.02 48.73 43.02
N THR A 115 15.92 48.29 42.13
CA THR A 115 17.13 49.02 41.80
C THR A 115 16.85 50.21 40.89
N GLU A 116 17.73 51.22 40.95
CA GLU A 116 17.70 52.41 40.09
C GLU A 116 17.98 52.06 38.62
N TYR A 117 18.77 51.00 38.39
CA TYR A 117 19.09 50.44 37.08
C TYR A 117 18.96 48.92 37.11
N PRO A 118 18.34 48.28 36.09
CA PRO A 118 17.45 48.90 35.10
C PRO A 118 16.25 49.55 35.81
N THR A 119 15.69 50.60 35.21
CA THR A 119 14.58 51.34 35.80
C THR A 119 13.31 50.49 35.83
N LYS A 120 12.39 50.79 36.75
CA LYS A 120 11.08 50.12 36.80
C LYS A 120 10.30 50.24 35.48
N SER A 121 10.45 51.36 34.78
CA SER A 121 9.83 51.58 33.46
C SER A 121 10.40 50.64 32.40
N GLU A 122 11.71 50.44 32.38
CA GLU A 122 12.38 49.51 31.45
C GLU A 122 11.98 48.06 31.71
N ILE A 123 11.92 47.65 32.98
CA ILE A 123 11.43 46.31 33.36
C ILE A 123 9.98 46.12 32.91
N ASN A 124 9.12 47.13 33.14
CA ASN A 124 7.73 47.08 32.72
C ASN A 124 7.59 46.97 31.20
N GLN A 125 8.40 47.70 30.43
CA GLN A 125 8.38 47.62 28.97
C GLN A 125 8.78 46.23 28.48
N LEU A 126 9.86 45.65 29.03
CA LEU A 126 10.27 44.29 28.68
C LEU A 126 9.18 43.24 29.00
N ASN A 127 8.45 43.43 30.11
CA ASN A 127 7.32 42.57 30.45
C ASN A 127 6.16 42.72 29.46
N ILE A 128 5.84 43.96 29.04
CA ILE A 128 4.82 44.22 28.01
C ILE A 128 5.21 43.56 26.68
N ASP A 129 6.48 43.69 26.26
CA ASP A 129 6.97 43.09 25.03
C ASP A 129 6.92 41.55 25.09
N TYR A 130 7.26 40.96 26.24
CA TYR A 130 7.12 39.52 26.49
C TYR A 130 5.67 39.06 26.38
N GLU A 131 4.73 39.71 27.08
CA GLU A 131 3.31 39.31 27.05
C GLU A 131 2.73 39.44 25.65
N LYS A 132 3.03 40.54 24.94
CA LYS A 132 2.60 40.73 23.55
C LYS A 132 3.12 39.62 22.64
N ARG A 133 4.41 39.25 22.77
CA ARG A 133 4.98 38.17 21.98
C ARG A 133 4.35 36.82 22.32
N ASN A 134 4.06 36.57 23.60
CA ASN A 134 3.38 35.36 24.06
C ASN A 134 1.96 35.24 23.51
N GLU A 135 1.22 36.36 23.42
CA GLU A 135 -0.10 36.41 22.78
C GLU A 135 -0.03 36.10 21.28
N GLU A 136 0.96 36.66 20.56
CA GLU A 136 1.20 36.34 19.15
C GLU A 136 1.49 34.84 18.95
N ILE A 137 2.29 34.23 19.82
CA ILE A 137 2.60 32.79 19.77
C ILE A 137 1.33 31.96 19.97
N LYS A 138 0.50 32.28 20.97
CA LYS A 138 -0.77 31.58 21.21
C LYS A 138 -1.75 31.70 20.03
N LYS A 139 -1.79 32.88 19.41
CA LYS A 139 -2.60 33.10 18.20
C LYS A 139 -2.12 32.20 17.06
N ASN A 140 -0.80 32.13 16.83
CA ASN A 140 -0.22 31.24 15.82
C ASN A 140 -0.52 29.76 16.14
N ASP A 141 -0.40 29.32 17.40
CA ASP A 141 -0.73 27.95 17.82
C ASP A 141 -2.18 27.60 17.49
N THR A 142 -3.11 28.52 17.77
CA THR A 142 -4.53 28.35 17.45
C THR A 142 -4.74 28.18 15.94
N GLN A 143 -4.10 29.02 15.12
CA GLN A 143 -4.22 28.92 13.67
C GLN A 143 -3.59 27.63 13.11
N ILE A 144 -2.46 27.18 13.68
CA ILE A 144 -1.82 25.90 13.32
C ILE A 144 -2.78 24.74 13.63
N GLU A 145 -3.46 24.78 14.78
CA GLU A 145 -4.45 23.77 15.15
C GLU A 145 -5.66 23.76 14.20
N GLU A 146 -6.16 24.93 13.82
CA GLU A 146 -7.24 25.07 12.83
C GLU A 146 -6.85 24.50 11.46
N VAL A 147 -5.63 24.78 10.99
CA VAL A 147 -5.10 24.21 9.75
C VAL A 147 -4.97 22.69 9.86
N THR A 148 -4.50 22.20 11.00
CA THR A 148 -4.36 20.75 11.27
C THR A 148 -5.71 20.03 11.23
N LYS A 149 -6.78 20.65 11.75
CA LYS A 149 -8.14 20.07 11.72
C LYS A 149 -8.70 19.88 10.31
N LEU A 150 -8.18 20.58 9.30
CA LEU A 150 -8.61 20.41 7.92
C LEU A 150 -8.29 19.01 7.36
N PHE A 151 -7.31 18.31 7.94
CA PHE A 151 -7.03 16.92 7.56
C PHE A 151 -8.22 15.98 7.78
N SER A 152 -9.15 16.31 8.69
CA SER A 152 -10.36 15.52 8.91
C SER A 152 -11.35 15.59 7.74
N ASP A 153 -11.22 16.58 6.86
CA ASP A 153 -12.04 16.73 5.65
C ASP A 153 -11.15 16.59 4.41
N VAL A 154 -11.22 15.42 3.79
CA VAL A 154 -10.39 15.06 2.63
C VAL A 154 -10.48 16.07 1.48
N THR A 155 -11.63 16.73 1.33
CA THR A 155 -11.86 17.71 0.25
C THR A 155 -11.07 19.01 0.45
N LYS A 156 -10.61 19.26 1.68
CA LYS A 156 -9.88 20.48 2.07
C LYS A 156 -8.38 20.27 2.21
N VAL A 157 -7.88 19.04 2.05
CA VAL A 157 -6.45 18.75 2.26
C VAL A 157 -5.55 19.56 1.32
N SER A 158 -5.99 19.83 0.10
CA SER A 158 -5.26 20.69 -0.86
C SER A 158 -5.13 22.14 -0.38
N ASP A 159 -6.11 22.63 0.38
CA ASP A 159 -6.12 24.01 0.88
C ASP A 159 -5.08 24.21 1.98
N ILE A 160 -4.71 23.15 2.69
CA ILE A 160 -3.73 23.17 3.80
C ILE A 160 -2.40 23.76 3.33
N ILE A 161 -1.96 23.42 2.11
CA ILE A 161 -0.69 23.89 1.55
C ILE A 161 -0.67 25.43 1.49
N GLY A 162 -1.74 26.03 0.98
CA GLY A 162 -1.88 27.49 0.89
C GLY A 162 -1.95 28.14 2.27
N LYS A 163 -2.70 27.55 3.21
CA LYS A 163 -2.80 28.06 4.58
C LYS A 163 -1.48 27.97 5.35
N CYS A 164 -0.68 26.93 5.14
CA CYS A 164 0.67 26.83 5.68
C CYS A 164 1.57 27.96 5.13
N ASP A 165 1.46 28.28 3.85
CA ASP A 165 2.21 29.39 3.24
C ASP A 165 1.77 30.76 3.74
N GLU A 166 0.48 30.94 4.05
CA GLU A 166 -0.02 32.13 4.73
C GLU A 166 0.49 32.23 6.16
N LEU A 167 0.48 31.14 6.92
CA LEU A 167 1.00 31.10 8.30
C LEU A 167 2.48 31.46 8.38
N LYS A 168 3.28 31.04 7.41
CA LYS A 168 4.71 31.39 7.33
C LYS A 168 4.99 32.88 7.15
N LYS A 169 3.98 33.70 6.81
CA LYS A 169 4.11 35.16 6.78
C LYS A 169 4.11 35.78 8.18
N ASN A 170 3.62 35.05 9.19
CA ASN A 170 3.68 35.49 10.59
C ASN A 170 5.08 35.25 11.18
N LYS A 171 5.41 35.97 12.27
CA LYS A 171 6.61 35.66 13.06
C LYS A 171 6.35 34.39 13.89
N LEU A 172 6.84 33.25 13.40
CA LEU A 172 6.74 31.94 14.05
C LEU A 172 7.98 31.61 14.89
N THR A 173 7.80 30.83 15.97
CA THR A 173 8.92 30.22 16.69
C THR A 173 9.50 29.04 15.88
N GLN A 174 10.72 28.60 16.21
CA GLN A 174 11.34 27.46 15.53
C GLN A 174 10.50 26.17 15.63
N SER A 175 9.85 25.94 16.78
CA SER A 175 8.97 24.78 16.97
C SER A 175 7.73 24.87 16.07
N GLN A 176 7.10 26.05 16.00
CA GLN A 176 5.96 26.29 15.11
C GLN A 176 6.34 26.13 13.63
N ILE A 177 7.51 26.60 13.21
CA ILE A 177 8.02 26.41 11.84
C ILE A 177 8.12 24.91 11.53
N SER A 178 8.75 24.13 12.41
CA SER A 178 8.86 22.68 12.21
C SER A 178 7.49 21.99 12.12
N GLN A 179 6.52 22.40 12.95
CA GLN A 179 5.16 21.86 12.87
C GLN A 179 4.47 22.22 11.55
N VAL A 180 4.53 23.48 11.11
CA VAL A 180 3.94 23.93 9.84
C VAL A 180 4.60 23.24 8.64
N ASP A 181 5.90 23.01 8.68
CA ASP A 181 6.63 22.28 7.64
C ASP A 181 6.19 20.82 7.55
N GLU A 182 6.01 20.14 8.69
CA GLU A 182 5.50 18.77 8.74
C GLU A 182 4.07 18.67 8.18
N ILE A 183 3.18 19.55 8.64
CA ILE A 183 1.79 19.66 8.15
C ILE A 183 1.78 19.85 6.63
N LYS A 184 2.55 20.81 6.11
CA LYS A 184 2.63 21.09 4.68
C LYS A 184 3.14 19.88 3.90
N LYS A 185 4.19 19.22 4.40
CA LYS A 185 4.77 18.02 3.78
C LYS A 185 3.73 16.90 3.66
N VAL A 186 2.97 16.64 4.71
CA VAL A 186 1.91 15.60 4.72
C VAL A 186 0.80 15.96 3.74
N ALA A 187 0.35 17.21 3.71
CA ALA A 187 -0.68 17.65 2.77
C ALA A 187 -0.23 17.56 1.31
N SER A 188 0.99 18.00 0.99
CA SER A 188 1.57 17.86 -0.35
C SER A 188 1.64 16.41 -0.79
N ALA A 189 2.13 15.53 0.08
CA ALA A 189 2.24 14.11 -0.26
C ALA A 189 0.86 13.47 -0.47
N TYR A 190 -0.15 13.84 0.33
CA TYR A 190 -1.52 13.38 0.10
C TYR A 190 -2.04 13.78 -1.29
N VAL A 191 -1.83 15.05 -1.69
CA VAL A 191 -2.25 15.55 -3.02
C VAL A 191 -1.55 14.79 -4.14
N GLU A 192 -0.25 14.52 -4.01
CA GLU A 192 0.49 13.73 -4.99
C GLU A 192 -0.02 12.29 -5.07
N ILE A 193 -0.21 11.62 -3.93
CA ILE A 193 -0.72 10.25 -3.86
C ILE A 193 -2.10 10.17 -4.52
N LYS A 194 -3.01 11.09 -4.17
CA LYS A 194 -4.34 11.16 -4.79
C LYS A 194 -4.23 11.39 -6.30
N GLY A 195 -3.34 12.27 -6.74
CA GLY A 195 -3.12 12.53 -8.15
C GLY A 195 -2.61 11.31 -8.93
N GLU A 196 -1.71 10.51 -8.35
CA GLU A 196 -1.26 9.25 -8.95
C GLU A 196 -2.35 8.18 -8.93
N PHE A 197 -3.14 8.12 -7.85
CA PHE A 197 -4.27 7.23 -7.73
C PHE A 197 -5.34 7.52 -8.80
N ASP A 198 -5.69 8.79 -9.00
CA ASP A 198 -6.66 9.22 -10.01
C ASP A 198 -6.18 8.91 -11.45
N LYS A 199 -4.86 8.86 -11.67
CA LYS A 199 -4.27 8.42 -12.96
C LYS A 199 -4.19 6.90 -13.11
N GLY A 200 -4.50 6.13 -12.06
CA GLY A 200 -4.31 4.67 -12.03
C GLY A 200 -2.84 4.22 -11.93
N ASN A 201 -1.92 5.10 -11.52
CA ASN A 201 -0.51 4.77 -11.35
C ASN A 201 -0.26 4.08 -9.99
N ASN A 202 -0.74 2.84 -9.89
CA ASN A 202 -0.82 2.11 -8.62
C ASN A 202 0.55 1.84 -7.98
N GLU A 203 1.60 1.58 -8.76
CA GLU A 203 2.95 1.36 -8.24
C GLU A 203 3.50 2.61 -7.55
N ALA A 204 3.35 3.77 -8.19
CA ALA A 204 3.78 5.05 -7.61
C ALA A 204 2.97 5.42 -6.37
N VAL A 205 1.68 5.06 -6.31
CA VAL A 205 0.85 5.23 -5.10
C VAL A 205 1.45 4.46 -3.93
N VAL A 206 1.73 3.17 -4.11
CA VAL A 206 2.31 2.32 -3.05
C VAL A 206 3.67 2.86 -2.61
N GLU A 207 4.54 3.19 -3.56
CA GLU A 207 5.88 3.73 -3.27
C GLU A 207 5.82 5.04 -2.45
N LYS A 208 5.00 6.00 -2.88
CA LYS A 208 4.86 7.29 -2.18
C LYS A 208 4.28 7.14 -0.77
N ILE A 209 3.34 6.21 -0.58
CA ILE A 209 2.78 5.92 0.75
C ILE A 209 3.83 5.32 1.69
N GLU A 210 4.68 4.42 1.18
CA GLU A 210 5.79 3.85 1.96
C GLU A 210 6.83 4.89 2.36
N GLN A 211 7.17 5.82 1.44
CA GLN A 211 8.07 6.93 1.72
C GLN A 211 7.55 7.88 2.81
N LEU A 212 6.23 7.96 3.03
CA LEU A 212 5.66 8.73 4.14
C LEU A 212 5.87 8.09 5.51
N SER A 213 6.29 6.82 5.60
CA SER A 213 6.69 6.13 6.83
C SER A 213 5.69 6.27 8.00
N GLY A 214 4.39 6.38 7.71
CA GLY A 214 3.33 6.51 8.71
C GLY A 214 3.17 7.90 9.35
N VAL A 215 3.91 8.93 8.92
CA VAL A 215 3.80 10.30 9.47
C VAL A 215 2.37 10.85 9.34
N TYR A 216 1.67 10.47 8.28
CA TYR A 216 0.27 10.83 8.03
C TYR A 216 -0.70 10.31 9.09
N GLN A 217 -0.33 9.27 9.86
CA GLN A 217 -1.21 8.65 10.84
C GLN A 217 -1.57 9.59 12.00
N LYS A 218 -0.63 10.46 12.37
CA LYS A 218 -0.81 11.50 13.38
C LYS A 218 -1.90 12.51 12.99
N TYR A 219 -2.15 12.68 11.70
CA TYR A 219 -3.02 13.72 11.15
C TYR A 219 -4.44 13.23 10.83
N GLY A 220 -4.77 11.98 11.16
CA GLY A 220 -6.14 11.45 11.00
C GLY A 220 -6.55 11.11 9.56
N ILE A 221 -5.61 11.17 8.60
CA ILE A 221 -5.84 10.76 7.20
C ILE A 221 -5.44 9.30 6.93
N SER A 222 -5.10 8.51 7.96
CA SER A 222 -4.66 7.11 7.81
C SER A 222 -5.65 6.31 6.99
N LYS A 223 -6.94 6.37 7.35
CA LYS A 223 -8.00 5.61 6.70
C LYS A 223 -8.02 5.83 5.18
N ASN A 224 -7.86 7.07 4.73
CA ASN A 224 -7.94 7.41 3.32
C ASN A 224 -6.68 6.97 2.56
N ILE A 225 -5.51 7.14 3.18
CA ILE A 225 -4.24 6.71 2.59
C ILE A 225 -4.16 5.18 2.54
N ASP A 226 -4.57 4.50 3.61
CA ASP A 226 -4.63 3.04 3.68
C ASP A 226 -5.61 2.50 2.62
N GLU A 227 -6.76 3.14 2.43
CA GLU A 227 -7.70 2.78 1.37
C GLU A 227 -7.09 2.94 -0.04
N PHE A 228 -6.32 4.01 -0.30
CA PHE A 228 -5.59 4.15 -1.55
C PHE A 228 -4.54 3.05 -1.73
N LYS A 229 -3.82 2.71 -0.65
CA LYS A 229 -2.81 1.64 -0.66
C LYS A 229 -3.45 0.29 -1.00
N ASP A 230 -4.52 -0.08 -0.32
CA ASP A 230 -5.20 -1.36 -0.49
C ASP A 230 -5.77 -1.50 -1.91
N LYS A 231 -6.41 -0.45 -2.43
CA LYS A 231 -6.94 -0.43 -3.79
C LYS A 231 -5.84 -0.50 -4.84
N ALA A 232 -4.75 0.26 -4.65
CA ALA A 232 -3.62 0.21 -5.56
C ALA A 232 -2.96 -1.18 -5.56
N GLN A 233 -2.78 -1.79 -4.39
CA GLN A 233 -2.21 -3.13 -4.28
C GLN A 233 -3.11 -4.18 -4.94
N ALA A 234 -4.42 -4.12 -4.72
CA ALA A 234 -5.37 -5.02 -5.37
C ALA A 234 -5.31 -4.91 -6.90
N ALA A 235 -5.23 -3.69 -7.43
CA ALA A 235 -5.11 -3.45 -8.87
C ALA A 235 -3.77 -3.96 -9.45
N ILE A 236 -2.67 -3.85 -8.70
CA ILE A 236 -1.37 -4.43 -9.08
C ILE A 236 -1.45 -5.96 -9.17
N GLU A 237 -2.07 -6.61 -8.18
CA GLU A 237 -2.19 -8.07 -8.18
C GLU A 237 -3.16 -8.57 -9.28
N GLU A 238 -4.28 -7.88 -9.50
CA GLU A 238 -5.17 -8.16 -10.63
C GLU A 238 -4.42 -8.04 -11.96
N ARG A 239 -3.58 -7.01 -12.12
CA ARG A 239 -2.79 -6.81 -13.33
C ARG A 239 -1.78 -7.93 -13.57
N LYS A 240 -1.08 -8.39 -12.52
CA LYS A 240 -0.17 -9.54 -12.62
C LYS A 240 -0.90 -10.80 -13.07
N LEU A 241 -2.10 -11.05 -12.52
CA LEU A 241 -2.93 -12.19 -12.90
C LEU A 241 -3.36 -12.10 -14.38
N ILE A 242 -3.76 -10.90 -14.84
CA ILE A 242 -4.08 -10.66 -16.27
C ILE A 242 -2.87 -10.99 -17.15
N ASP A 243 -1.68 -10.48 -16.80
CA ASP A 243 -0.47 -10.69 -17.60
C ASP A 243 -0.08 -12.18 -17.64
N GLU A 244 -0.25 -12.92 -16.53
CA GLU A 244 -0.03 -14.37 -16.47
C GLU A 244 -1.03 -15.14 -17.35
N LYS A 245 -2.33 -14.83 -17.24
CA LYS A 245 -3.38 -15.47 -18.06
C LYS A 245 -3.18 -15.19 -19.56
N LEU A 246 -2.84 -13.95 -19.94
CA LEU A 246 -2.51 -13.59 -21.32
C LEU A 246 -1.34 -14.43 -21.85
N LYS A 247 -0.29 -14.61 -21.05
CA LYS A 247 0.84 -15.45 -21.42
C LYS A 247 0.40 -16.90 -21.64
N ASN A 248 -0.37 -17.47 -20.71
CA ASN A 248 -0.87 -18.85 -20.82
C ASN A 248 -1.76 -19.06 -22.06
N ILE A 249 -2.62 -18.09 -22.40
CA ILE A 249 -3.44 -18.11 -23.62
C ILE A 249 -2.55 -18.19 -24.86
N ARG A 250 -1.53 -17.33 -24.95
CA ARG A 250 -0.58 -17.29 -26.08
C ARG A 250 0.21 -18.59 -26.19
N ASP A 251 0.73 -19.09 -25.07
CA ASP A 251 1.52 -20.32 -25.03
C ASP A 251 0.68 -21.53 -25.47
N ASN A 252 -0.55 -21.66 -24.96
CA ASN A 252 -1.48 -22.71 -25.37
C ASN A 252 -1.88 -22.59 -26.84
N PHE A 253 -2.16 -21.37 -27.31
CA PHE A 253 -2.51 -21.12 -28.70
C PHE A 253 -1.39 -21.54 -29.65
N ASN A 254 -0.16 -21.12 -29.36
CA ASN A 254 1.02 -21.45 -30.16
C ASN A 254 1.38 -22.94 -30.11
N ALA A 255 1.09 -23.62 -28.99
CA ALA A 255 1.26 -25.05 -28.86
C ALA A 255 0.17 -25.87 -29.56
N GLY A 256 -0.89 -25.23 -30.09
CA GLY A 256 -2.03 -25.90 -30.71
C GLY A 256 -3.03 -26.48 -29.69
N ASN A 257 -2.89 -26.14 -28.41
CA ASN A 257 -3.81 -26.54 -27.34
C ASN A 257 -5.03 -25.62 -27.32
N PHE A 258 -5.82 -25.63 -28.40
CA PHE A 258 -6.88 -24.65 -28.63
C PHE A 258 -8.02 -24.72 -27.60
N ASP A 259 -8.39 -25.90 -27.11
CA ASP A 259 -9.39 -26.04 -26.03
C ASP A 259 -8.94 -25.38 -24.72
N SER A 260 -7.68 -25.55 -24.34
CA SER A 260 -7.09 -24.89 -23.15
C SER A 260 -7.01 -23.38 -23.35
N SER A 261 -6.65 -22.92 -24.55
CA SER A 261 -6.62 -21.51 -24.92
C SER A 261 -8.02 -20.87 -24.81
N LEU A 262 -9.07 -21.57 -25.23
CA LEU A 262 -10.47 -21.10 -25.14
C LEU A 262 -10.93 -20.90 -23.70
N ASN A 263 -10.74 -21.91 -22.86
CA ASN A 263 -11.17 -21.86 -21.46
C ASN A 263 -10.51 -20.67 -20.75
N GLU A 264 -9.20 -20.49 -20.95
CA GLU A 264 -8.45 -19.39 -20.34
C GLU A 264 -8.88 -18.02 -20.89
N ALA A 265 -9.16 -17.93 -22.20
CA ALA A 265 -9.67 -16.70 -22.82
C ALA A 265 -11.06 -16.31 -22.29
N ASP A 266 -11.96 -17.28 -22.08
CA ASP A 266 -13.29 -17.03 -21.50
C ASP A 266 -13.25 -16.55 -20.06
N GLU A 267 -12.28 -17.02 -19.28
CA GLU A 267 -12.03 -16.50 -17.94
C GLU A 267 -11.47 -15.08 -17.98
N LEU A 268 -10.46 -14.86 -18.82
CA LEU A 268 -9.78 -13.58 -18.90
C LEU A 268 -10.68 -12.45 -19.41
N LEU A 269 -11.59 -12.73 -20.35
CA LEU A 269 -12.56 -11.75 -20.87
C LEU A 269 -13.58 -11.25 -19.82
N LYS A 270 -13.65 -11.89 -18.65
CA LYS A 270 -14.46 -11.42 -17.51
C LYS A 270 -13.73 -10.39 -16.64
N MET A 271 -12.41 -10.20 -16.85
CA MET A 271 -11.57 -9.26 -16.11
C MET A 271 -11.51 -7.89 -16.80
N ASN A 272 -10.98 -6.88 -16.09
CA ASN A 272 -10.85 -5.53 -16.63
C ASN A 272 -9.59 -5.38 -17.50
N LEU A 273 -9.71 -5.72 -18.78
CA LEU A 273 -8.63 -5.66 -19.77
C LEU A 273 -8.50 -4.29 -20.42
N LYS A 274 -7.29 -3.96 -20.89
CA LYS A 274 -7.13 -2.84 -21.84
C LYS A 274 -7.79 -3.21 -23.18
N GLU A 275 -8.21 -2.20 -23.94
CA GLU A 275 -8.90 -2.41 -25.21
C GLU A 275 -8.08 -3.23 -26.22
N GLU A 276 -6.75 -3.03 -26.25
CA GLU A 276 -5.85 -3.79 -27.12
C GLU A 276 -5.76 -5.26 -26.69
N GLU A 277 -5.66 -5.51 -25.39
CA GLU A 277 -5.58 -6.86 -24.80
C GLU A 277 -6.89 -7.61 -25.04
N LYS A 278 -8.03 -6.95 -24.85
CA LYS A 278 -9.34 -7.52 -25.11
C LYS A 278 -9.49 -7.93 -26.57
N LYS A 279 -9.10 -7.07 -27.51
CA LYS A 279 -9.12 -7.38 -28.95
C LYS A 279 -8.22 -8.56 -29.31
N GLU A 280 -7.03 -8.62 -28.70
CA GLU A 280 -6.12 -9.76 -28.88
C GLU A 280 -6.77 -11.06 -28.40
N VAL A 281 -7.33 -11.07 -27.18
CA VAL A 281 -7.96 -12.26 -26.59
C VAL A 281 -9.19 -12.69 -27.39
N GLU A 282 -10.03 -11.76 -27.84
CA GLU A 282 -11.18 -12.06 -28.71
C GLU A 282 -10.75 -12.68 -30.05
N THR A 283 -9.66 -12.18 -30.63
CA THR A 283 -9.11 -12.73 -31.88
C THR A 283 -8.58 -14.15 -31.68
N ILE A 284 -7.82 -14.37 -30.60
CA ILE A 284 -7.31 -15.70 -30.24
C ILE A 284 -8.47 -16.65 -29.99
N LYS A 285 -9.48 -16.23 -29.22
CA LYS A 285 -10.68 -17.01 -28.94
C LYS A 285 -11.37 -17.44 -30.23
N SER A 286 -11.74 -16.50 -31.10
CA SER A 286 -12.44 -16.80 -32.36
C SER A 286 -11.63 -17.75 -33.27
N THR A 287 -10.31 -17.57 -33.30
CA THR A 287 -9.42 -18.46 -34.07
C THR A 287 -9.37 -19.86 -33.45
N SER A 288 -9.25 -19.97 -32.13
CA SER A 288 -9.28 -21.25 -31.42
C SER A 288 -10.61 -21.98 -31.59
N GLU A 289 -11.76 -21.28 -31.53
CA GLU A 289 -13.08 -21.87 -31.78
C GLU A 289 -13.14 -22.51 -33.17
N THR A 290 -12.63 -21.79 -34.18
CA THR A 290 -12.54 -22.30 -35.55
C THR A 290 -11.64 -23.54 -35.63
N LYS A 291 -10.47 -23.51 -34.99
CA LYS A 291 -9.51 -24.64 -35.01
C LYS A 291 -10.05 -25.88 -34.31
N VAL A 292 -10.76 -25.72 -33.19
CA VAL A 292 -11.42 -26.83 -32.49
C VAL A 292 -12.54 -27.42 -33.35
N ALA A 293 -13.35 -26.58 -34.01
CA ALA A 293 -14.40 -27.05 -34.92
C ALA A 293 -13.83 -27.79 -36.13
N GLU A 294 -12.75 -27.27 -36.74
CA GLU A 294 -12.02 -27.94 -37.84
C GLU A 294 -11.47 -29.30 -37.40
N ALA A 295 -10.85 -29.39 -36.21
CA ALA A 295 -10.31 -30.64 -35.69
C ALA A 295 -11.41 -31.67 -35.43
N LYS A 296 -12.54 -31.24 -34.86
CA LYS A 296 -13.69 -32.11 -34.62
C LYS A 296 -14.31 -32.61 -35.92
N ALA A 297 -14.51 -31.73 -36.89
CA ALA A 297 -15.04 -32.10 -38.21
C ALA A 297 -14.11 -33.08 -38.94
N LYS A 298 -12.79 -32.86 -38.85
CA LYS A 298 -11.79 -33.79 -39.41
C LYS A 298 -11.84 -35.16 -38.72
N ALA A 299 -11.94 -35.20 -37.39
CA ALA A 299 -12.06 -36.44 -36.64
C ALA A 299 -13.35 -37.21 -36.98
N GLU A 300 -14.48 -36.50 -37.12
CA GLU A 300 -15.75 -37.09 -37.55
C GLU A 300 -15.68 -37.64 -38.99
N GLN A 301 -15.02 -36.91 -39.90
CA GLN A 301 -14.81 -37.36 -41.28
C GLN A 301 -13.90 -38.59 -41.35
N GLU A 302 -12.81 -38.62 -40.58
CA GLU A 302 -11.91 -39.78 -40.49
C GLU A 302 -12.62 -41.00 -39.87
N ALA A 303 -13.43 -40.80 -38.84
CA ALA A 303 -14.26 -41.86 -38.24
C ALA A 303 -15.31 -42.39 -39.23
N ALA A 304 -15.97 -41.51 -39.99
CA ALA A 304 -16.93 -41.90 -41.03
C ALA A 304 -16.24 -42.66 -42.17
N ALA A 305 -15.05 -42.23 -42.61
CA ALA A 305 -14.28 -42.94 -43.64
C ALA A 305 -13.80 -44.32 -43.14
N ALA A 306 -13.33 -44.42 -41.89
CA ALA A 306 -12.94 -45.69 -41.28
C ALA A 306 -14.15 -46.64 -41.17
N ARG A 307 -15.32 -46.12 -40.83
CA ARG A 307 -16.57 -46.88 -40.77
C ARG A 307 -17.00 -47.37 -42.15
N GLN A 308 -16.94 -46.52 -43.18
CA GLN A 308 -17.26 -46.91 -44.55
C GLN A 308 -16.34 -48.03 -45.05
N LYS A 309 -15.02 -47.89 -44.80
CA LYS A 309 -14.06 -48.96 -45.11
C LYS A 309 -14.39 -50.27 -44.40
N ALA A 310 -14.78 -50.22 -43.12
CA ALA A 310 -15.17 -51.39 -42.36
C ALA A 310 -16.47 -52.04 -42.91
N ILE A 311 -17.40 -51.26 -43.45
CA ILE A 311 -18.60 -51.77 -44.14
C ILE A 311 -18.22 -52.48 -45.43
N ASP A 312 -17.32 -51.90 -46.23
CA ASP A 312 -16.90 -52.45 -47.52
C ASP A 312 -16.13 -53.77 -47.38
N GLU A 313 -15.32 -53.91 -46.33
CA GLU A 313 -14.53 -55.11 -46.02
C GLU A 313 -15.31 -56.19 -45.21
N ALA A 314 -16.49 -55.87 -44.68
CA ALA A 314 -17.26 -56.78 -43.83
C ALA A 314 -17.91 -57.93 -44.61
N ILE A 315 -18.00 -59.08 -43.96
CA ILE A 315 -18.72 -60.23 -44.53
C ILE A 315 -20.22 -59.98 -44.40
N LYS A 316 -20.90 -59.86 -45.54
CA LYS A 316 -22.35 -59.66 -45.62
C LYS A 316 -23.08 -60.98 -45.39
N VAL A 317 -23.99 -61.01 -44.42
CA VAL A 317 -24.75 -62.22 -44.07
C VAL A 317 -26.11 -61.84 -43.49
N ASN A 318 -27.14 -62.65 -43.72
CA ASN A 318 -28.44 -62.44 -43.08
C ASN A 318 -28.45 -63.05 -41.67
N ALA A 319 -29.22 -62.50 -40.74
CA ALA A 319 -29.31 -62.99 -39.37
C ALA A 319 -29.74 -64.46 -39.30
N SER A 320 -30.70 -64.86 -40.15
CA SER A 320 -31.15 -66.26 -40.29
C SER A 320 -30.02 -67.18 -40.75
N THR A 321 -29.30 -66.81 -41.81
CA THR A 321 -28.16 -67.57 -42.33
C THR A 321 -27.02 -67.66 -41.31
N LEU A 322 -26.69 -66.56 -40.64
CA LEU A 322 -25.63 -66.54 -39.63
C LEU A 322 -25.98 -67.49 -38.46
N TYR A 323 -27.20 -67.40 -37.94
CA TYR A 323 -27.69 -68.29 -36.89
C TYR A 323 -27.69 -69.76 -37.34
N GLU A 324 -28.21 -70.06 -38.53
CA GLU A 324 -28.28 -71.42 -39.06
C GLU A 324 -26.90 -72.05 -39.28
N GLU A 325 -25.92 -71.28 -39.78
CA GLU A 325 -24.55 -71.74 -39.92
C GLU A 325 -23.92 -72.07 -38.55
N PHE A 326 -24.16 -71.22 -37.54
CA PHE A 326 -23.75 -71.50 -36.16
C PHE A 326 -24.52 -72.66 -35.52
N ASN A 327 -25.75 -72.93 -35.96
CA ASN A 327 -26.59 -74.02 -35.45
C ASN A 327 -26.22 -75.38 -36.04
N THR A 328 -25.98 -75.42 -37.35
CA THR A 328 -25.69 -76.64 -38.10
C THR A 328 -24.22 -77.04 -37.97
N ASN A 329 -23.29 -76.07 -37.93
CA ASN A 329 -21.86 -76.33 -37.77
C ASN A 329 -21.15 -75.19 -37.04
N ASN A 330 -21.22 -75.20 -35.70
CA ASN A 330 -20.61 -74.18 -34.85
C ASN A 330 -19.10 -73.99 -35.10
N VAL A 331 -18.34 -75.08 -35.28
CA VAL A 331 -16.87 -75.01 -35.51
C VAL A 331 -16.56 -74.35 -36.85
N GLY A 332 -17.31 -74.70 -37.89
CA GLY A 332 -17.19 -74.08 -39.22
C GLY A 332 -17.54 -72.59 -39.20
N ALA A 333 -18.64 -72.24 -38.53
CA ALA A 333 -19.07 -70.85 -38.39
C ALA A 333 -18.11 -70.02 -37.53
N GLU A 334 -17.53 -70.57 -36.45
CA GLU A 334 -16.48 -69.90 -35.69
C GLU A 334 -15.26 -69.60 -36.56
N ASN A 335 -14.75 -70.58 -37.31
CA ASN A 335 -13.62 -70.37 -38.22
C ASN A 335 -13.94 -69.34 -39.33
N LYS A 336 -15.20 -69.31 -39.79
CA LYS A 336 -15.65 -68.40 -40.85
C LYS A 336 -15.84 -66.97 -40.36
N TYR A 337 -16.40 -66.76 -39.17
CA TYR A 337 -16.92 -65.46 -38.74
C TYR A 337 -16.27 -64.88 -37.49
N LYS A 338 -15.83 -65.70 -36.53
CA LYS A 338 -15.33 -65.22 -35.23
C LYS A 338 -14.12 -64.30 -35.43
N GLY A 339 -14.13 -63.18 -34.73
CA GLY A 339 -13.11 -62.13 -34.81
C GLY A 339 -13.26 -61.19 -36.02
N LYS A 340 -14.09 -61.52 -37.02
CA LYS A 340 -14.29 -60.70 -38.22
C LYS A 340 -15.45 -59.71 -38.07
N MET A 341 -15.39 -58.64 -38.86
CA MET A 341 -16.50 -57.70 -39.00
C MET A 341 -17.57 -58.29 -39.91
N LEU A 342 -18.79 -58.34 -39.43
CA LEU A 342 -19.95 -58.81 -40.19
C LEU A 342 -20.92 -57.66 -40.41
N LEU A 343 -21.50 -57.61 -41.61
CA LEU A 343 -22.61 -56.74 -41.94
C LEU A 343 -23.88 -57.61 -41.95
N VAL A 344 -24.61 -57.59 -40.84
CA VAL A 344 -25.74 -58.51 -40.59
C VAL A 344 -27.06 -57.80 -40.80
N THR A 345 -27.88 -58.32 -41.72
CA THR A 345 -29.25 -57.81 -41.95
C THR A 345 -30.27 -58.74 -41.33
N GLY A 346 -31.21 -58.21 -40.56
CA GLY A 346 -32.26 -59.01 -39.92
C GLY A 346 -33.41 -58.17 -39.38
N THR A 347 -34.49 -58.84 -38.99
CA THR A 347 -35.69 -58.20 -38.42
C THR A 347 -35.58 -58.12 -36.90
N VAL A 348 -35.80 -56.95 -36.33
CA VAL A 348 -35.69 -56.71 -34.90
C VAL A 348 -36.77 -57.46 -34.14
N TYR A 349 -36.35 -58.35 -33.26
CA TYR A 349 -37.22 -59.09 -32.34
C TYR A 349 -37.36 -58.37 -31.00
N ASN A 350 -36.26 -57.88 -30.44
CA ASN A 350 -36.26 -57.17 -29.16
C ASN A 350 -35.14 -56.11 -29.13
N ILE A 351 -35.36 -55.02 -28.41
CA ILE A 351 -34.40 -53.96 -28.15
C ILE A 351 -34.46 -53.64 -26.67
N ASP A 352 -33.37 -53.84 -25.94
CA ASP A 352 -33.35 -53.61 -24.50
C ASP A 352 -31.94 -53.26 -24.01
N LYS A 353 -31.79 -53.09 -22.70
CA LYS A 353 -30.51 -52.90 -22.02
C LYS A 353 -30.25 -54.04 -21.07
N THR A 354 -28.99 -54.44 -20.94
CA THR A 354 -28.61 -55.44 -19.93
C THR A 354 -28.83 -54.86 -18.53
N PHE A 355 -29.48 -55.62 -17.66
CA PHE A 355 -29.89 -55.18 -16.32
C PHE A 355 -28.71 -54.75 -15.42
N PHE A 356 -27.54 -55.37 -15.58
CA PHE A 356 -26.36 -55.15 -14.71
C PHE A 356 -25.35 -54.13 -15.26
N LEU A 357 -25.26 -53.96 -16.59
CA LEU A 357 -24.23 -53.12 -17.24
C LEU A 357 -24.83 -51.96 -18.06
N GLY A 358 -26.15 -51.94 -18.27
CA GLY A 358 -26.82 -50.89 -19.03
C GLY A 358 -26.46 -50.85 -20.52
N THR A 359 -25.80 -51.90 -21.03
CA THR A 359 -25.39 -52.03 -22.44
C THR A 359 -26.61 -52.28 -23.30
N ALA A 360 -26.83 -51.43 -24.30
CA ALA A 360 -27.96 -51.58 -25.21
C ALA A 360 -27.68 -52.67 -26.25
N TYR A 361 -28.69 -53.51 -26.50
CA TYR A 361 -28.58 -54.61 -27.46
C TYR A 361 -29.84 -54.74 -28.29
N VAL A 362 -29.68 -55.30 -29.49
CA VAL A 362 -30.77 -55.64 -30.39
C VAL A 362 -30.69 -57.13 -30.72
N ASN A 363 -31.79 -57.84 -30.55
CA ASN A 363 -31.93 -59.22 -31.01
C ASN A 363 -32.59 -59.24 -32.40
N LEU A 364 -31.92 -59.85 -33.38
CA LEU A 364 -32.44 -60.07 -34.72
C LEU A 364 -33.05 -61.48 -34.82
N MET A 365 -34.29 -61.55 -35.31
CA MET A 365 -35.06 -62.77 -35.47
C MET A 365 -34.44 -63.69 -36.52
N ALA A 366 -34.24 -64.95 -36.15
CA ALA A 366 -33.65 -65.97 -37.03
C ALA A 366 -34.09 -67.41 -36.72
N GLY A 367 -34.47 -67.72 -35.47
CA GLY A 367 -34.97 -69.03 -35.04
C GLY A 367 -36.31 -68.98 -34.29
N TYR A 368 -36.61 -70.02 -33.49
CA TYR A 368 -37.78 -70.05 -32.62
C TYR A 368 -37.54 -69.17 -31.39
N VAL A 369 -38.59 -68.49 -30.91
CA VAL A 369 -38.66 -67.53 -29.78
C VAL A 369 -37.40 -67.50 -28.89
N ALA A 370 -36.64 -66.40 -28.97
CA ALA A 370 -35.37 -66.08 -28.27
C ALA A 370 -34.03 -66.49 -28.92
N ASP A 371 -34.04 -67.27 -30.01
CA ASP A 371 -32.83 -67.65 -30.75
C ASP A 371 -32.58 -66.78 -32.00
N GLY A 372 -31.35 -66.27 -32.17
CA GLY A 372 -30.94 -65.59 -33.39
C GLY A 372 -29.58 -64.91 -33.33
N VAL A 373 -29.53 -63.61 -33.62
CA VAL A 373 -28.31 -62.79 -33.53
C VAL A 373 -28.52 -61.69 -32.50
N THR A 374 -27.65 -61.64 -31.49
CA THR A 374 -27.64 -60.56 -30.50
C THR A 374 -26.52 -59.59 -30.84
N ALA A 375 -26.89 -58.34 -31.12
CA ALA A 375 -25.99 -57.25 -31.42
C ALA A 375 -25.88 -56.29 -30.24
N TYR A 376 -24.73 -56.25 -29.58
CA TYR A 376 -24.43 -55.30 -28.51
C TYR A 376 -23.82 -54.02 -29.09
N PHE A 377 -24.46 -52.88 -28.85
CA PHE A 377 -24.08 -51.60 -29.43
C PHE A 377 -23.02 -50.89 -28.59
N SER A 378 -22.06 -50.27 -29.29
CA SER A 378 -21.05 -49.40 -28.67
C SER A 378 -21.70 -48.15 -28.06
N SER A 379 -20.94 -47.40 -27.27
CA SER A 379 -21.37 -46.09 -26.75
C SER A 379 -21.79 -45.13 -27.87
N GLU A 380 -21.10 -45.15 -29.01
CA GLU A 380 -21.42 -44.39 -30.22
C GLU A 380 -22.67 -44.91 -30.93
N GLY A 381 -22.86 -46.24 -31.00
CA GLY A 381 -24.01 -46.87 -31.64
C GLY A 381 -25.32 -46.76 -30.84
N LYS A 382 -25.23 -46.51 -29.53
CA LYS A 382 -26.39 -46.45 -28.62
C LYS A 382 -27.43 -45.39 -29.00
N SER A 383 -26.98 -44.23 -29.51
CA SER A 383 -27.89 -43.16 -29.96
C SER A 383 -28.63 -43.54 -31.25
N GLN A 384 -28.02 -44.37 -32.11
CA GLN A 384 -28.56 -44.74 -33.41
C GLN A 384 -29.77 -45.68 -33.32
N ILE A 385 -29.86 -46.48 -32.26
CA ILE A 385 -30.95 -47.46 -32.06
C ILE A 385 -32.16 -46.90 -31.30
N THR A 386 -32.17 -45.60 -30.96
CA THR A 386 -33.27 -44.96 -30.24
C THR A 386 -34.57 -44.90 -31.05
N ASN A 387 -34.47 -44.86 -32.38
CA ASN A 387 -35.61 -44.82 -33.30
C ASN A 387 -35.91 -46.19 -33.93
N VAL A 388 -35.16 -47.24 -33.55
CA VAL A 388 -35.40 -48.59 -34.07
C VAL A 388 -36.56 -49.20 -33.32
N SER A 389 -37.48 -49.83 -34.04
CA SER A 389 -38.67 -50.46 -33.46
C SER A 389 -38.67 -51.97 -33.69
N GLN A 390 -39.35 -52.70 -32.81
CA GLN A 390 -39.61 -54.13 -33.03
C GLN A 390 -40.34 -54.35 -34.37
N GLY A 391 -39.94 -55.38 -35.10
CA GLY A 391 -40.45 -55.70 -36.44
C GLY A 391 -39.77 -54.94 -37.58
N GLN A 392 -38.92 -53.95 -37.30
CA GLN A 392 -38.14 -53.25 -38.32
C GLN A 392 -37.00 -54.14 -38.83
N THR A 393 -36.73 -54.15 -40.13
CA THR A 393 -35.50 -54.73 -40.67
C THR A 393 -34.37 -53.73 -40.57
N ILE A 394 -33.25 -54.14 -39.95
CA ILE A 394 -32.05 -53.31 -39.79
C ILE A 394 -30.81 -54.04 -40.28
N THR A 395 -29.78 -53.27 -40.64
CA THR A 395 -28.44 -53.77 -40.93
C THR A 395 -27.44 -53.25 -39.90
N VAL A 396 -26.74 -54.18 -39.25
CA VAL A 396 -25.79 -53.88 -38.19
C VAL A 396 -24.40 -54.30 -38.63
N LEU A 397 -23.44 -53.39 -38.49
CA LEU A 397 -22.01 -53.74 -38.57
C LEU A 397 -21.53 -54.06 -37.16
N GLY A 398 -20.95 -55.24 -36.96
CA GLY A 398 -20.42 -55.64 -35.66
C GLY A 398 -19.36 -56.73 -35.77
N ARG A 399 -18.52 -56.84 -34.75
CA ARG A 399 -17.50 -57.89 -34.67
C ARG A 399 -18.13 -59.16 -34.12
N CYS A 400 -18.04 -60.26 -34.84
CA CYS A 400 -18.55 -61.54 -34.35
C CYS A 400 -17.64 -62.11 -33.27
N SER A 401 -18.22 -62.41 -32.11
CA SER A 401 -17.52 -63.04 -30.98
C SER A 401 -17.79 -64.54 -30.84
N GLY A 402 -18.52 -65.12 -31.81
CA GLY A 402 -18.96 -66.51 -31.78
C GLY A 402 -20.39 -66.63 -31.27
N ARG A 403 -20.74 -67.80 -30.74
CA ARG A 403 -22.09 -68.11 -30.25
C ARG A 403 -22.11 -68.19 -28.73
N SER A 404 -23.14 -67.62 -28.11
CA SER A 404 -23.40 -67.71 -26.67
C SER A 404 -24.90 -67.77 -26.41
N LEU A 405 -25.32 -68.59 -25.43
CA LEU A 405 -26.73 -68.73 -25.02
C LEU A 405 -27.70 -68.90 -26.21
N GLY A 406 -27.35 -69.78 -27.16
CA GLY A 406 -28.19 -70.06 -28.33
C GLY A 406 -27.99 -69.11 -29.51
N SER A 407 -27.52 -67.87 -29.29
CA SER A 407 -27.45 -66.82 -30.32
C SER A 407 -26.02 -66.50 -30.79
N ALA A 408 -25.90 -66.07 -32.05
CA ALA A 408 -24.63 -65.49 -32.55
C ALA A 408 -24.45 -64.09 -31.96
N ILE A 409 -23.27 -63.79 -31.43
CA ILE A 409 -22.99 -62.55 -30.71
C ILE A 409 -22.16 -61.61 -31.58
N LEU A 410 -22.65 -60.39 -31.74
CA LEU A 410 -21.91 -59.26 -32.30
C LEU A 410 -21.65 -58.23 -31.21
N ASN A 411 -20.40 -57.77 -31.14
CA ASN A 411 -19.97 -56.71 -30.23
C ASN A 411 -19.53 -55.47 -31.02
N ASP A 412 -19.46 -54.34 -30.32
CA ASP A 412 -19.11 -53.02 -30.86
C ASP A 412 -19.99 -52.63 -32.05
N CYS A 413 -21.28 -52.92 -31.95
CA CYS A 413 -22.22 -52.78 -33.05
C CYS A 413 -22.58 -51.32 -33.33
N VAL A 414 -22.74 -51.00 -34.61
CA VAL A 414 -23.24 -49.72 -35.10
C VAL A 414 -24.28 -49.94 -36.21
N LEU A 415 -25.31 -49.09 -36.26
CA LEU A 415 -26.44 -49.23 -37.19
C LEU A 415 -26.11 -48.57 -38.54
N VAL A 416 -26.14 -49.33 -39.64
CA VAL A 416 -25.66 -48.86 -40.96
C VAL A 416 -26.76 -48.25 -41.83
N ASN A 417 -28.04 -48.50 -41.56
CA ASN A 417 -29.17 -47.98 -42.32
C ASN A 417 -30.43 -47.71 -41.48
#